data_AF-A0A372NPW6-F1
#
_entry.id   AF-A0A372NPW6-F1
#
_cell.length_a   1.000
_cell.length_b   1.000
_cell.length_c   1.000
_cell.angle_alpha   90.00
_cell.angle_beta   90.00
_cell.angle_gamma   90.00
#
_symmetry.space_group_name_H-M   'P 1'
#
loop_
_entity.id
_entity.type
_entity.pdbx_description
1 polymer ?
#
loop_
_entity_poly.entity_id
_entity_poly.type
_entity_poly.pdbx_seq_one_letter_code
_entity_poly.pdbx_strand_id
1 'polypeptide(L)'
;MSLYKHLLLLLCLLAGQQTFAQTDADIAAIRQEYQKINAQKLTKQHFTYESSGCVEDGQLDFYLDGKNIVKVTESGAIGDGSWVNQYYYSDGKVIFCLESLEGGPAAGPVTKTEYRYYIKDGKALRMMEGAKVVKNDSKVSDILRSANNIYKAYATKKFAEALCN
;
A
#
# COMPACT_ATOMS: atom_id res chain seq x y z
N MET A 1 -32.32 30.77 27.05
CA MET A 1 -31.85 29.95 25.89
C MET A 1 -30.35 30.16 25.57
N SER A 2 -29.46 30.24 26.57
CA SER A 2 -28.02 30.48 26.34
C SER A 2 -27.11 29.31 26.74
N LEU A 3 -27.57 28.37 27.57
CA LEU A 3 -26.74 27.24 28.05
C LEU A 3 -26.45 26.16 26.99
N TYR A 4 -27.34 25.96 26.01
CA TYR A 4 -27.17 24.90 25.00
C TYR A 4 -26.07 25.21 23.98
N LYS A 5 -25.71 26.48 23.78
CA LYS A 5 -24.63 26.87 22.85
C LYS A 5 -23.23 26.52 23.38
N HIS A 6 -23.02 26.58 24.69
CA HIS A 6 -21.73 26.22 25.29
C HIS A 6 -21.56 24.71 25.47
N LEU A 7 -22.66 23.97 25.65
CA LEU A 7 -22.62 22.50 25.73
C LEU A 7 -22.32 21.87 24.36
N LEU A 8 -22.81 22.45 23.25
CA LEU A 8 -22.51 21.97 21.90
C LEU A 8 -21.05 22.23 21.48
N LEU A 9 -20.45 23.34 21.93
CA LEU A 9 -19.06 23.69 21.59
C LEU A 9 -18.04 22.78 22.31
N LEU A 10 -18.36 22.31 23.52
CA LEU A 10 -17.48 21.41 24.29
C LEU A 10 -17.45 19.98 23.71
N LEU A 11 -18.56 19.51 23.13
CA LEU A 11 -18.65 18.18 22.50
C LEU A 11 -17.85 18.08 21.20
N CYS A 12 -17.72 19.17 20.43
CA CYS A 12 -16.93 19.17 19.18
C CYS A 12 -15.41 19.09 19.42
N LEU A 13 -14.90 19.62 20.53
CA LEU A 13 -13.46 19.64 20.84
C LEU A 13 -12.94 18.25 21.28
N LEU A 14 -13.77 17.43 21.94
CA LEU A 14 -13.38 16.08 22.39
C LEU A 14 -13.31 15.07 21.22
N ALA A 15 -14.19 15.18 20.23
CA ALA A 15 -14.20 14.28 19.07
C ALA A 15 -12.96 14.43 18.18
N GLY A 16 -12.43 15.66 18.04
CA GLY A 16 -11.23 15.93 17.25
C GLY A 16 -9.98 15.25 17.83
N GLN A 17 -9.80 15.28 19.16
CA GLN A 17 -8.62 14.71 19.81
C GLN A 17 -8.60 13.17 19.78
N GLN A 18 -9.76 12.51 19.88
CA GLN A 18 -9.86 11.04 19.79
C GLN A 18 -9.43 10.51 18.41
N THR A 19 -9.73 11.25 17.34
CA THR A 19 -9.49 10.80 15.96
C THR A 19 -8.00 10.74 15.63
N PHE A 20 -7.21 11.71 16.09
CA PHE A 20 -5.75 11.72 15.88
C PHE A 20 -5.05 10.62 16.69
N ALA A 21 -5.39 10.47 17.97
CA ALA A 21 -4.80 9.45 18.84
C ALA A 21 -5.08 8.02 18.34
N GLN A 22 -6.30 7.76 17.86
CA GLN A 22 -6.65 6.45 17.27
C GLN A 22 -5.86 6.18 16.00
N THR A 23 -5.68 7.20 15.15
CA THR A 23 -4.92 7.08 13.89
C THR A 23 -3.46 6.70 14.16
N ASP A 24 -2.83 7.31 15.16
CA ASP A 24 -1.43 7.00 15.50
C ASP A 24 -1.28 5.60 16.12
N ALA A 25 -2.24 5.17 16.95
CA ALA A 25 -2.27 3.80 17.47
C ALA A 25 -2.44 2.76 16.35
N ASP A 26 -3.32 3.03 15.37
CA ASP A 26 -3.53 2.15 14.22
C ASP A 26 -2.28 2.05 13.34
N ILE A 27 -1.61 3.18 13.10
CA ILE A 27 -0.34 3.20 12.36
C ILE A 27 0.77 2.46 13.12
N ALA A 28 0.82 2.58 14.44
CA ALA A 28 1.78 1.83 15.26
C ALA A 28 1.54 0.32 15.15
N ALA A 29 0.30 -0.14 15.21
CA ALA A 29 -0.05 -1.55 15.02
C ALA A 29 0.35 -2.07 13.63
N ILE A 30 0.09 -1.27 12.57
CA ILE A 30 0.52 -1.61 11.21
C ILE A 30 2.05 -1.76 11.11
N ARG A 31 2.80 -0.87 11.76
CA ARG A 31 4.28 -0.94 11.79
C ARG A 31 4.78 -2.19 12.53
N GLN A 32 4.13 -2.59 13.60
CA GLN A 32 4.46 -3.82 14.32
C GLN A 32 4.23 -5.05 13.44
N GLU A 33 3.11 -5.13 12.72
CA GLU A 33 2.83 -6.24 11.81
C GLU A 33 3.82 -6.27 10.63
N TYR A 34 4.16 -5.10 10.06
CA TYR A 34 5.21 -4.97 9.06
C TYR A 34 6.57 -5.51 9.55
N GLN A 35 6.97 -5.16 10.78
CA GLN A 35 8.22 -5.63 11.37
C GLN A 35 8.20 -7.14 11.59
N LYS A 36 7.11 -7.66 12.15
CA LYS A 36 6.90 -9.10 12.36
C LYS A 36 7.01 -9.87 11.05
N ILE A 37 6.29 -9.48 10.00
CA ILE A 37 6.31 -10.16 8.70
C ILE A 37 7.74 -10.19 8.12
N ASN A 38 8.48 -9.08 8.18
CA ASN A 38 9.84 -9.03 7.65
C ASN A 38 10.88 -9.79 8.49
N ALA A 39 10.59 -10.07 9.77
CA ALA A 39 11.45 -10.87 10.64
C ALA A 39 11.18 -12.39 10.53
N GLN A 40 10.06 -12.79 9.93
CA GLN A 40 9.67 -14.18 9.79
C GLN A 40 10.39 -14.88 8.64
N LYS A 41 10.58 -16.20 8.77
CA LYS A 41 10.97 -17.06 7.66
C LYS A 41 9.72 -17.48 6.89
N LEU A 42 9.56 -16.95 5.68
CA LEU A 42 8.37 -17.16 4.85
C LEU A 42 8.68 -18.08 3.66
N THR A 43 7.65 -18.77 3.17
CA THR A 43 7.74 -19.50 1.90
C THR A 43 7.58 -18.51 0.75
N LYS A 44 8.55 -18.46 -0.16
CA LYS A 44 8.50 -17.60 -1.35
C LYS A 44 7.97 -18.38 -2.56
N GLN A 45 7.08 -17.78 -3.33
CA GLN A 45 6.67 -18.23 -4.66
C GLN A 45 6.83 -17.09 -5.66
N HIS A 46 7.48 -17.38 -6.79
CA HIS A 46 7.78 -16.39 -7.82
C HIS A 46 6.95 -16.64 -9.08
N PHE A 47 6.49 -15.56 -9.69
CA PHE A 47 5.77 -15.55 -10.97
C PHE A 47 6.22 -14.35 -11.80
N THR A 48 6.03 -14.46 -13.12
CA THR A 48 6.23 -13.37 -14.06
C THR A 48 4.95 -13.09 -14.84
N TYR A 49 4.81 -11.88 -15.37
CA TYR A 49 3.72 -11.48 -16.25
C TYR A 49 4.15 -10.32 -17.13
N GLU A 50 3.63 -10.27 -18.35
CA GLU A 50 3.89 -9.19 -19.29
C GLU A 50 2.60 -8.87 -20.04
N SER A 51 2.45 -7.61 -20.44
CA SER A 51 1.37 -7.19 -21.34
C SER A 51 1.77 -5.92 -22.07
N SER A 52 1.61 -5.92 -23.39
CA SER A 52 1.98 -4.80 -24.25
C SER A 52 1.30 -3.52 -23.80
N GLY A 53 2.09 -2.46 -23.60
CA GLY A 53 1.61 -1.14 -23.14
C GLY A 53 1.22 -1.07 -21.66
N CYS A 54 1.45 -2.12 -20.87
CA CYS A 54 1.17 -2.16 -19.44
C CYS A 54 2.44 -2.37 -18.61
N VAL A 55 3.20 -3.42 -18.91
CA VAL A 55 4.37 -3.81 -18.12
C VAL A 55 5.34 -4.63 -18.95
N GLU A 56 6.60 -4.27 -18.81
CA GLU A 56 7.79 -4.97 -19.27
C GLU A 56 8.42 -5.65 -18.04
N ASP A 57 8.83 -6.92 -18.18
CA ASP A 57 9.48 -7.72 -17.13
C ASP A 57 8.73 -7.76 -15.78
N GLY A 58 7.39 -7.87 -15.82
CA GLY A 58 6.56 -7.90 -14.62
C GLY A 58 6.86 -9.14 -13.77
N GLN A 59 7.11 -8.92 -12.48
CA GLN A 59 7.49 -9.95 -11.51
C GLN A 59 6.62 -9.86 -10.26
N LEU A 60 6.28 -11.02 -9.71
CA LEU A 60 5.51 -11.17 -8.48
C LEU A 60 6.15 -12.21 -7.57
N ASP A 61 6.56 -11.77 -6.39
CA ASP A 61 7.04 -12.60 -5.31
C ASP A 61 6.01 -12.64 -4.19
N PHE A 62 5.33 -13.77 -4.03
CA PHE A 62 4.42 -14.05 -2.93
C PHE A 62 5.18 -14.65 -1.75
N TYR A 63 4.96 -14.12 -0.56
CA TYR A 63 5.53 -14.60 0.69
C TYR A 63 4.41 -15.10 1.60
N LEU A 64 4.50 -16.38 1.96
CA LEU A 64 3.47 -17.09 2.69
C LEU A 64 3.93 -17.49 4.10
N ASP A 65 3.05 -17.27 5.08
CA ASP A 65 3.08 -17.93 6.38
C ASP A 65 2.10 -19.11 6.35
N GLY A 66 2.65 -20.32 6.24
CA GLY A 66 1.86 -21.51 5.89
C GLY A 66 1.16 -21.35 4.54
N LYS A 67 -0.17 -21.20 4.57
CA LYS A 67 -1.02 -20.99 3.37
C LYS A 67 -1.48 -19.53 3.21
N ASN A 68 -1.19 -18.67 4.18
CA ASN A 68 -1.66 -17.29 4.19
C ASN A 68 -0.66 -16.41 3.46
N ILE A 69 -1.12 -15.62 2.50
CA ILE A 69 -0.30 -14.58 1.86
C ILE A 69 -0.18 -13.43 2.85
N VAL A 70 1.04 -13.14 3.29
CA VAL A 70 1.31 -12.05 4.24
C VAL A 70 2.07 -10.89 3.60
N LYS A 71 2.77 -11.15 2.50
CA LYS A 71 3.45 -10.13 1.71
C LYS A 71 3.46 -10.50 0.23
N VAL A 72 3.36 -9.49 -0.62
CA VAL A 72 3.64 -9.60 -2.05
C VAL A 72 4.60 -8.49 -2.46
N THR A 73 5.65 -8.84 -3.20
CA THR A 73 6.48 -7.86 -3.91
C THR A 73 6.15 -7.94 -5.39
N GLU A 74 5.73 -6.83 -5.96
CA GLU A 74 5.49 -6.65 -7.39
C GLU A 74 6.55 -5.70 -7.93
N SER A 75 7.11 -6.00 -9.09
CA SER A 75 7.99 -5.07 -9.79
C SER A 75 7.78 -5.17 -11.29
N GLY A 76 8.13 -4.11 -12.00
CA GLY A 76 8.08 -4.06 -13.45
C GLY A 76 8.68 -2.76 -13.97
N ALA A 77 8.72 -2.65 -15.29
CA ALA A 77 9.11 -1.44 -15.99
C ALA A 77 8.11 -1.08 -17.09
N ILE A 78 8.12 0.17 -17.52
CA ILE A 78 7.48 0.64 -18.75
C ILE A 78 8.25 1.85 -19.28
N GLY A 79 8.81 1.72 -20.48
CA GLY A 79 9.71 2.75 -21.03
C GLY A 79 10.88 3.04 -20.09
N ASP A 80 11.13 4.32 -19.79
CA ASP A 80 12.23 4.75 -18.92
C ASP A 80 11.91 4.71 -17.41
N GLY A 81 10.77 4.11 -17.03
CA GLY A 81 10.30 4.03 -15.64
C GLY A 81 10.21 2.60 -15.13
N SER A 82 10.48 2.42 -13.85
CA SER A 82 10.34 1.14 -13.14
C SER A 82 9.74 1.33 -11.75
N TRP A 83 9.16 0.26 -11.22
CA TRP A 83 8.59 0.27 -9.89
C TRP A 83 8.90 -1.01 -9.12
N VAL A 84 8.87 -0.87 -7.80
CA VAL A 84 8.77 -1.98 -6.85
C VAL A 84 7.72 -1.62 -5.81
N ASN A 85 6.66 -2.41 -5.75
CA ASN A 85 5.60 -2.32 -4.76
C ASN A 85 5.70 -3.49 -3.79
N GLN A 86 5.65 -3.20 -2.49
CA GLN A 86 5.57 -4.21 -1.44
C GLN A 86 4.25 -4.05 -0.69
N TYR A 87 3.37 -5.03 -0.88
CA TYR A 87 2.06 -5.10 -0.23
C TYR A 87 2.13 -6.02 0.97
N TYR A 88 1.63 -5.56 2.12
CA TYR A 88 1.58 -6.33 3.36
C TYR A 88 0.13 -6.57 3.76
N TYR A 89 -0.17 -7.81 4.14
CA TYR A 89 -1.52 -8.29 4.37
C TYR A 89 -1.70 -8.80 5.80
N SER A 90 -2.89 -8.54 6.34
CA SER A 90 -3.39 -9.14 7.57
C SER A 90 -4.83 -9.57 7.33
N ASP A 91 -5.16 -10.80 7.68
CA ASP A 91 -6.48 -11.41 7.44
C ASP A 91 -6.98 -11.25 5.98
N GLY A 92 -6.05 -11.39 5.03
CA GLY A 92 -6.30 -11.27 3.59
C GLY A 92 -6.62 -9.86 3.10
N LYS A 93 -6.45 -8.83 3.95
CA LYS A 93 -6.64 -7.42 3.61
C LYS A 93 -5.29 -6.71 3.62
N VAL A 94 -5.05 -5.83 2.66
CA VAL A 94 -3.87 -4.98 2.64
C VAL A 94 -3.92 -3.99 3.81
N ILE A 95 -2.83 -3.92 4.57
CA ILE A 95 -2.68 -3.01 5.73
C ILE A 95 -1.57 -1.98 5.50
N PHE A 96 -0.61 -2.28 4.63
CA PHE A 96 0.49 -1.40 4.31
C PHE A 96 0.99 -1.64 2.89
N CYS A 97 1.38 -0.56 2.21
CA CYS A 97 2.13 -0.63 0.97
C CYS A 97 3.34 0.30 1.02
N LEU A 98 4.48 -0.21 0.55
CA LEU A 98 5.67 0.58 0.22
C LEU A 98 5.88 0.53 -1.29
N GLU A 99 5.76 1.68 -1.94
CA GLU A 99 6.02 1.85 -3.37
C GLU A 99 7.35 2.58 -3.54
N SER A 100 8.18 2.06 -4.43
CA SER A 100 9.39 2.71 -4.93
C SER A 100 9.25 2.90 -6.43
N LEU A 101 9.34 4.13 -6.90
CA LEU A 101 9.37 4.49 -8.31
C LEU A 101 10.76 4.97 -8.66
N GLU A 102 11.30 4.49 -9.75
CA GLU A 102 12.59 4.91 -10.29
C GLU A 102 12.46 5.22 -11.78
N GLY A 103 12.96 6.37 -12.20
CA GLY A 103 12.92 6.77 -13.60
C GLY A 103 13.49 8.16 -13.83
N GLY A 104 13.69 8.51 -15.09
CA GLY A 104 14.24 9.79 -15.48
C GLY A 104 14.25 9.94 -17.00
N PRO A 105 14.53 11.15 -17.52
CA PRO A 105 14.67 11.33 -18.96
C PRO A 105 15.92 10.60 -19.48
N ALA A 106 15.89 10.10 -20.72
CA ALA A 106 16.95 9.30 -21.35
C ALA A 106 18.38 9.87 -21.25
N ALA A 107 18.54 11.19 -21.09
CA ALA A 107 19.83 11.87 -20.94
C ALA A 107 19.92 12.76 -19.69
N GLY A 108 19.17 12.44 -18.63
CA GLY A 108 19.20 13.20 -17.37
C GLY A 108 19.26 12.31 -16.13
N PRO A 109 19.18 12.92 -14.93
CA PRO A 109 19.33 12.18 -13.68
C PRO A 109 18.15 11.24 -13.46
N VAL A 110 18.45 10.04 -12.97
CA VAL A 110 17.45 9.11 -12.44
C VAL A 110 16.93 9.66 -11.11
N THR A 111 15.61 9.71 -10.99
CA THR A 111 14.90 10.10 -9.77
C THR A 111 14.32 8.88 -9.11
N LYS A 112 14.38 8.85 -7.77
CA LYS A 112 13.74 7.82 -6.96
C LYS A 112 12.74 8.47 -6.02
N THR A 113 11.51 7.99 -6.06
CA THR A 113 10.43 8.45 -5.18
C THR A 113 9.88 7.27 -4.39
N GLU A 114 9.70 7.44 -3.09
CA GLU A 114 9.07 6.43 -2.23
C GLU A 114 7.74 6.92 -1.70
N TYR A 115 6.73 6.05 -1.75
CA TYR A 115 5.46 6.27 -1.08
C TYR A 115 5.18 5.20 -0.03
N ARG A 116 4.55 5.61 1.07
CA ARG A 116 4.07 4.73 2.14
C ARG A 116 2.57 4.93 2.33
N TYR A 117 1.83 3.83 2.25
CA TYR A 117 0.38 3.83 2.38
C TYR A 117 -0.02 3.01 3.60
N TYR A 118 -0.57 3.66 4.63
CA TYR A 118 -1.12 3.01 5.82
C TYR A 118 -2.62 2.83 5.63
N ILE A 119 -3.10 1.59 5.73
CA ILE A 119 -4.45 1.22 5.32
C ILE A 119 -5.15 0.49 6.46
N LYS A 120 -6.41 0.86 6.70
CA LYS A 120 -7.29 0.17 7.65
C LYS A 120 -8.71 0.17 7.11
N ASP A 121 -9.39 -0.96 7.26
CA ASP A 121 -10.77 -1.15 6.79
C ASP A 121 -10.99 -0.76 5.31
N GLY A 122 -9.97 -1.05 4.47
CA GLY A 122 -10.00 -0.75 3.04
C GLY A 122 -9.84 0.73 2.69
N LYS A 123 -9.46 1.59 3.65
CA LYS A 123 -9.26 3.03 3.44
C LYS A 123 -7.86 3.44 3.88
N ALA A 124 -7.27 4.42 3.21
CA ALA A 124 -6.00 4.97 3.66
C ALA A 124 -6.19 5.85 4.91
N LEU A 125 -5.47 5.48 5.96
CA LEU A 125 -5.28 6.29 7.16
C LEU A 125 -4.27 7.41 6.90
N ARG A 126 -3.19 7.11 6.15
CA ARG A 126 -2.09 8.03 5.90
C ARG A 126 -1.35 7.65 4.62
N MET A 127 -1.06 8.65 3.79
CA MET A 127 -0.12 8.57 2.69
C MET A 127 1.11 9.42 3.02
N MET A 128 2.30 8.91 2.71
CA MET A 128 3.55 9.65 2.85
C MET A 128 4.36 9.57 1.57
N GLU A 129 5.00 10.68 1.20
CA GLU A 129 6.02 10.75 0.16
C GLU A 129 7.38 11.02 0.83
N GLY A 130 8.27 10.04 0.79
CA GLY A 130 9.45 10.00 1.65
C GLY A 130 9.05 10.14 3.14
N ALA A 131 9.51 11.20 3.79
CA ALA A 131 9.20 11.51 5.19
C ALA A 131 7.98 12.43 5.37
N LYS A 132 7.41 12.99 4.29
CA LYS A 132 6.33 13.98 4.37
C LYS A 132 4.97 13.31 4.34
N VAL A 133 4.07 13.71 5.23
CA VAL A 133 2.65 13.34 5.13
C VAL A 133 2.02 14.16 4.02
N VAL A 134 1.37 13.48 3.08
CA VAL A 134 0.69 14.10 1.93
C VAL A 134 -0.79 13.77 1.96
N LYS A 135 -1.59 14.53 1.23
CA LYS A 135 -3.02 14.28 1.11
C LYS A 135 -3.24 12.99 0.31
N ASN A 136 -4.16 12.16 0.75
CA ASN A 136 -4.60 11.01 -0.04
C ASN A 136 -5.19 11.49 -1.38
N ASP A 137 -4.67 10.97 -2.48
CA ASP A 137 -5.12 11.26 -3.84
C ASP A 137 -5.50 9.96 -4.58
N SER A 138 -5.58 10.01 -5.91
CA SER A 138 -5.92 8.84 -6.73
C SER A 138 -4.92 7.70 -6.60
N LYS A 139 -3.63 7.96 -6.30
CA LYS A 139 -2.60 6.92 -6.17
C LYS A 139 -2.96 5.90 -5.09
N VAL A 140 -3.58 6.36 -4.00
CA VAL A 140 -4.07 5.48 -2.93
C VAL A 140 -5.10 4.48 -3.46
N SER A 141 -6.04 4.94 -4.31
CA SER A 141 -7.07 4.06 -4.87
C SER A 141 -6.45 3.07 -5.85
N ASP A 142 -5.48 3.50 -6.64
CA ASP A 142 -4.77 2.66 -7.60
C ASP A 142 -3.95 1.58 -6.88
N ILE A 143 -3.18 1.93 -5.85
CA ILE A 143 -2.36 0.97 -5.10
C ILE A 143 -3.23 -0.06 -4.36
N LEU A 144 -4.38 0.37 -3.81
CA LEU A 144 -5.36 -0.53 -3.19
C LEU A 144 -5.98 -1.48 -4.21
N ARG A 145 -6.30 -0.98 -5.42
CA ARG A 145 -6.85 -1.81 -6.49
C ARG A 145 -5.84 -2.88 -6.92
N SER A 146 -4.59 -2.49 -7.17
CA SER A 146 -3.52 -3.41 -7.55
C SER A 146 -3.28 -4.48 -6.49
N ALA A 147 -3.14 -4.09 -5.21
CA ALA A 147 -2.97 -5.04 -4.09
C ALA A 147 -4.10 -6.09 -4.06
N ASN A 148 -5.35 -5.64 -4.13
CA ASN A 148 -6.51 -6.53 -4.09
C ASN A 148 -6.61 -7.43 -5.33
N ASN A 149 -6.28 -6.91 -6.51
CA ASN A 149 -6.31 -7.68 -7.75
C ASN A 149 -5.23 -8.77 -7.75
N ILE A 150 -4.00 -8.44 -7.34
CA ILE A 150 -2.90 -9.40 -7.20
C ILE A 150 -3.27 -10.50 -6.21
N TYR A 151 -3.79 -10.12 -5.04
CA TYR A 151 -4.19 -11.07 -4.01
C TYR A 151 -5.22 -12.08 -4.54
N LYS A 152 -6.25 -11.61 -5.27
CA LYS A 152 -7.27 -12.47 -5.88
C LYS A 152 -6.70 -13.32 -7.02
N ALA A 153 -5.87 -12.74 -7.86
CA ALA A 153 -5.26 -13.40 -9.01
C ALA A 153 -4.30 -14.53 -8.60
N TYR A 154 -3.84 -14.57 -7.34
CA TYR A 154 -3.04 -15.67 -6.84
C TYR A 154 -3.70 -17.05 -7.04
N ALA A 155 -5.04 -17.13 -7.00
CA ALA A 155 -5.76 -18.39 -7.21
C ALA A 155 -5.73 -18.86 -8.67
N THR A 156 -5.72 -17.94 -9.63
CA THR A 156 -5.83 -18.24 -11.07
C THR A 156 -4.50 -18.10 -11.81
N LYS A 157 -3.53 -17.40 -11.23
CA LYS A 157 -2.24 -17.00 -11.82
C LYS A 157 -2.37 -16.14 -13.09
N LYS A 158 -3.55 -15.60 -13.35
CA LYS A 158 -3.84 -14.71 -14.50
C LYS A 158 -3.51 -13.25 -14.14
N PHE A 159 -2.23 -12.97 -13.92
CA PHE A 159 -1.79 -11.67 -13.39
C PHE A 159 -1.90 -10.52 -14.39
N ALA A 160 -1.55 -10.75 -15.67
CA ALA A 160 -1.74 -9.74 -16.72
C ALA A 160 -3.23 -9.34 -16.84
N GLU A 161 -4.15 -10.31 -16.86
CA GLU A 161 -5.60 -10.04 -16.85
C GLU A 161 -6.08 -9.31 -15.59
N ALA A 162 -5.34 -9.36 -14.47
CA ALA A 162 -5.76 -8.72 -13.23
C ALA A 162 -5.20 -7.29 -13.08
N LEU A 163 -4.07 -7.01 -13.71
CA LEU A 163 -3.30 -5.77 -13.53
C LEU A 163 -3.33 -4.83 -14.73
N CYS A 164 -3.59 -5.35 -15.94
CA CYS A 164 -3.43 -4.60 -17.19
C CYS A 164 -4.75 -4.28 -17.92
N ASN A 165 -5.88 -4.23 -17.20
CA ASN A 165 -7.21 -3.93 -17.75
C ASN A 165 -7.71 -2.53 -17.40
#